data_AF-A9GSX7-F1
#
_entry.id   AF-A9GSX7-F1
#
_cell.length_a   1.000
_cell.length_b   1.000
_cell.length_c   1.000
_cell.angle_alpha   90.00
_cell.angle_beta   90.00
_cell.angle_gamma   90.00
#
_symmetry.space_group_name_H-M   'P 1'
#
loop_
_entity.id
_entity.type
_entity.pdbx_description
1 polymer ?
#
loop_
_entity_poly.entity_id
_entity_poly.type
_entity_poly.pdbx_seq_one_letter_code
_entity_poly.pdbx_strand_id
1 'polypeptide(L)'
;MTNPAPPEPIRPRAAETEAAVRSWMTYELTQGTARAYDLGKFLFTVAIGTAGLIAALLKDMKQPWIGVAAMIACILAAGVALDLAWPQVWSLGGHTDLLARYNTSMGRSMRLLKIWTFAYAVAFGLSVAAILSRT
;
A
#
# COMPACT_ATOMS: atom_id res chain seq x y z
N MET A 1 -11.48 -46.76 -41.31
CA MET A 1 -11.94 -46.01 -40.12
C MET A 1 -11.47 -44.57 -40.31
N THR A 2 -12.36 -43.68 -40.74
CA THR A 2 -12.04 -42.26 -40.95
C THR A 2 -12.09 -41.52 -39.62
N ASN A 3 -10.99 -40.89 -39.24
CA ASN A 3 -10.86 -40.11 -38.02
C ASN A 3 -11.81 -38.89 -38.13
N PRO A 4 -12.73 -38.64 -37.19
CA PRO A 4 -13.62 -37.48 -37.27
C PRO A 4 -12.79 -36.19 -37.27
N ALA A 5 -13.20 -35.24 -38.12
CA ALA A 5 -12.55 -33.94 -38.20
C ALA A 5 -12.56 -33.25 -36.83
N PRO A 6 -11.47 -32.56 -36.44
CA PRO A 6 -11.42 -31.85 -35.19
C PRO A 6 -12.53 -30.79 -35.13
N PRO A 7 -13.18 -30.59 -33.96
CA PRO A 7 -14.23 -29.61 -33.81
C PRO A 7 -13.71 -28.21 -34.19
N GLU A 8 -14.53 -27.45 -34.91
CA GLU A 8 -14.17 -26.08 -35.29
C GLU A 8 -13.84 -25.23 -34.05
N PRO A 9 -12.78 -24.41 -34.10
CA PRO A 9 -12.42 -23.55 -32.99
C PRO A 9 -13.56 -22.55 -32.74
N ILE A 10 -14.16 -22.64 -31.55
CA ILE A 10 -15.18 -21.71 -31.06
C ILE A 10 -14.53 -20.33 -31.01
N ARG A 11 -14.86 -19.46 -31.97
CA ARG A 11 -14.45 -18.06 -31.95
C ARG A 11 -15.39 -17.33 -30.99
N PRO A 12 -14.89 -16.77 -29.86
CA PRO A 12 -15.73 -16.01 -28.97
C PRO A 12 -16.37 -14.85 -29.73
N ARG A 13 -17.66 -14.61 -29.50
CA ARG A 13 -18.34 -13.48 -30.15
C ARG A 13 -17.72 -12.19 -29.64
N ALA A 14 -17.63 -11.16 -30.49
CA ALA A 14 -17.04 -9.88 -30.11
C ALA A 14 -17.66 -9.29 -28.82
N ALA A 15 -18.98 -9.45 -28.64
CA ALA A 15 -19.70 -9.04 -27.44
C ALA A 15 -19.29 -9.80 -26.16
N GLU A 16 -18.96 -11.09 -26.27
CA GLU A 16 -18.47 -11.90 -25.14
C GLU A 16 -17.05 -11.49 -24.75
N THR A 17 -16.25 -11.08 -25.74
CA THR A 17 -14.88 -10.61 -25.53
C THR A 17 -14.88 -9.23 -24.85
N GLU A 18 -15.73 -8.30 -25.28
CA GLU A 18 -15.91 -7.00 -24.59
C GLU A 18 -16.40 -7.16 -23.14
N ALA A 19 -17.37 -8.04 -22.91
CA ALA A 19 -17.86 -8.32 -21.56
C ALA A 19 -16.78 -8.91 -20.65
N ALA A 20 -15.98 -9.85 -21.16
CA ALA A 20 -14.87 -10.45 -20.42
C ALA A 20 -13.74 -9.45 -20.12
N VAL A 21 -13.42 -8.57 -21.07
CA VAL A 21 -12.42 -7.51 -20.85
C VAL A 21 -12.93 -6.51 -19.80
N ARG A 22 -14.20 -6.13 -19.86
CA ARG A 22 -14.82 -5.23 -18.87
C ARG A 22 -14.85 -5.83 -17.47
N SER A 23 -15.19 -7.11 -17.33
CA SER A 23 -15.22 -7.79 -16.03
C SER A 23 -13.81 -7.95 -15.46
N TRP A 24 -12.84 -8.33 -16.29
CA TRP A 24 -11.43 -8.40 -15.90
C TRP A 24 -10.88 -7.04 -15.44
N MET A 25 -11.15 -5.96 -16.20
CA MET A 25 -10.76 -4.60 -15.78
C MET A 25 -11.40 -4.22 -14.45
N THR A 26 -12.70 -4.47 -14.28
CA THR A 26 -13.41 -4.13 -13.04
C THR A 26 -12.83 -4.88 -11.84
N TYR A 27 -12.45 -6.14 -12.03
CA TYR A 27 -11.80 -6.97 -11.02
C TYR A 27 -10.40 -6.46 -10.63
N GLU A 28 -9.53 -6.17 -11.61
CA GLU A 28 -8.19 -5.62 -11.33
C GLU A 28 -8.26 -4.27 -10.61
N LEU A 29 -9.21 -3.42 -11.02
CA LEU A 29 -9.43 -2.11 -10.41
C LEU A 29 -9.90 -2.21 -8.95
N THR A 30 -10.78 -3.17 -8.64
CA THR A 30 -11.22 -3.41 -7.25
C THR A 30 -10.16 -4.12 -6.41
N GLN A 31 -9.34 -5.00 -7.01
CA GLN A 31 -8.21 -5.63 -6.33
C GLN A 31 -7.09 -4.63 -6.00
N GLY A 32 -6.78 -3.71 -6.92
CA GLY A 32 -5.71 -2.73 -6.72
C GLY A 32 -5.94 -1.82 -5.51
N THR A 33 -7.19 -1.38 -5.30
CA THR A 33 -7.56 -0.57 -4.13
C THR A 33 -7.52 -1.37 -2.84
N ALA A 34 -7.96 -2.63 -2.86
CA ALA A 34 -7.87 -3.54 -1.71
C ALA A 34 -6.41 -3.79 -1.30
N ARG A 35 -5.50 -4.01 -2.26
CA ARG A 35 -4.06 -4.20 -1.99
C ARG A 35 -3.42 -2.96 -1.36
N ALA A 36 -3.76 -1.76 -1.84
CA ALA A 36 -3.25 -0.52 -1.24
C ALA A 36 -3.76 -0.32 0.19
N TYR A 37 -5.02 -0.65 0.44
CA TYR A 37 -5.64 -0.61 1.77
C TYR A 37 -4.96 -1.59 2.75
N ASP A 38 -4.74 -2.83 2.33
CA ASP A 38 -4.07 -3.84 3.15
C ASP A 38 -2.61 -3.48 3.42
N LEU A 39 -1.91 -2.94 2.42
CA LEU A 39 -0.56 -2.41 2.60
C LEU A 39 -0.54 -1.26 3.62
N GLY A 40 -1.45 -0.30 3.53
CA GLY A 40 -1.57 0.80 4.50
C GLY A 40 -1.76 0.31 5.93
N LYS A 41 -2.67 -0.66 6.15
CA LYS A 41 -2.89 -1.26 7.48
C LYS A 41 -1.64 -1.97 8.03
N PHE A 42 -0.94 -2.71 7.17
CA PHE A 42 0.32 -3.36 7.55
C PHE A 42 1.36 -2.33 7.98
N LEU A 43 1.61 -1.31 7.15
CA LEU A 43 2.58 -0.25 7.41
C LEU A 43 2.25 0.57 8.66
N PHE A 44 0.95 0.81 8.91
CA PHE A 44 0.47 1.48 10.11
C PHE A 44 0.78 0.67 11.37
N THR A 45 0.49 -0.64 11.32
CA THR A 45 0.76 -1.56 12.43
C THR A 45 2.25 -1.61 12.76
N VAL A 46 3.10 -1.67 11.74
CA VAL A 46 4.57 -1.62 11.91
C VAL A 46 4.99 -0.31 12.56
N ALA A 47 4.52 0.84 12.06
CA ALA A 47 4.90 2.15 12.58
C ALA A 47 4.49 2.35 14.05
N ILE A 48 3.26 1.97 14.42
CA ILE A 48 2.77 2.07 15.81
C ILE A 48 3.46 1.06 16.73
N GLY A 49 3.66 -0.18 16.27
CA GLY A 49 4.38 -1.19 17.04
C GLY A 49 5.79 -0.72 17.41
N THR A 50 6.51 -0.15 16.43
CA THR A 50 7.83 0.44 16.66
C THR A 50 7.78 1.65 17.59
N ALA A 51 6.80 2.54 17.45
CA ALA A 51 6.60 3.67 18.37
C ALA A 51 6.37 3.21 19.82
N GLY A 52 5.54 2.19 20.02
CA GLY A 52 5.29 1.60 21.35
C GLY A 52 6.54 0.99 21.97
N LEU A 53 7.36 0.32 21.16
CA LEU A 53 8.63 -0.24 21.63
C LEU A 53 9.63 0.86 22.03
N ILE A 54 9.73 1.93 21.24
CA ILE A 54 10.56 3.11 21.59
C ILE A 54 10.06 3.74 22.89
N ALA A 55 8.75 3.92 23.04
CA ALA A 55 8.14 4.49 24.25
C ALA A 55 8.46 3.65 25.50
N ALA A 56 8.42 2.32 25.39
CA ALA A 56 8.78 1.41 26.49
C ALA A 56 10.26 1.52 26.88
N LEU A 57 11.15 1.74 25.91
CA LEU A 57 12.59 1.88 26.13
C LEU A 57 13.02 3.29 26.52
N LEU A 58 12.16 4.30 26.38
CA LEU A 58 12.50 5.71 26.54
C LEU A 58 13.12 6.02 27.91
N LYS A 59 12.60 5.39 28.98
CA LYS A 59 13.08 5.54 30.36
C LYS A 59 14.50 5.01 30.58
N ASP A 60 14.94 4.09 29.73
CA ASP A 60 16.22 3.39 29.84
C ASP A 60 17.30 3.98 28.92
N MET A 61 16.95 5.01 28.13
CA MET A 61 17.84 5.71 27.21
C MET A 61 18.63 6.81 27.92
N LYS A 62 19.96 6.86 27.70
CA LYS A 62 20.81 7.98 28.18
C LYS A 62 20.42 9.32 27.55
N GLN A 63 19.90 9.31 26.32
CA GLN A 63 19.48 10.50 25.58
C GLN A 63 18.00 10.38 25.18
N PRO A 64 17.06 10.67 26.11
CA PRO A 64 15.63 10.47 25.88
C PRO A 64 15.08 11.33 24.73
N TRP A 65 15.69 12.48 24.45
CA TRP A 65 15.28 13.36 23.36
C TRP A 65 15.42 12.71 21.97
N ILE A 66 16.42 11.84 21.76
CA ILE A 66 16.56 11.07 20.50
C ILE A 66 15.42 10.05 20.37
N GLY A 67 15.09 9.37 21.48
CA GLY A 67 13.95 8.45 21.54
C GLY A 67 12.62 9.15 21.23
N VAL A 68 12.42 10.36 21.77
CA VAL A 68 11.23 11.18 21.47
C VAL A 68 11.19 11.57 20.00
N ALA A 69 12.32 11.99 19.41
CA ALA A 69 12.40 12.30 17.98
C ALA A 69 12.09 11.08 17.10
N ALA A 70 12.60 9.90 17.46
CA ALA A 70 12.30 8.64 16.79
C ALA A 70 10.81 8.29 16.89
N MET A 71 10.20 8.48 18.06
CA MET A 71 8.77 8.26 18.28
C MET A 71 7.90 9.21 17.43
N ILE A 72 8.26 10.50 17.36
CA ILE A 72 7.57 11.47 16.49
C ILE A 72 7.67 11.03 15.02
N ALA A 73 8.86 10.60 14.57
CA ALA A 73 9.05 10.10 13.21
C ALA A 73 8.20 8.84 12.92
N CYS A 74 8.08 7.91 13.88
CA CYS A 74 7.17 6.77 13.77
C CYS A 74 5.70 7.19 13.69
N ILE A 75 5.27 8.19 14.46
CA ILE A 75 3.89 8.72 14.41
C ILE A 75 3.61 9.36 13.05
N LEU A 76 4.57 10.11 12.49
CA LEU A 76 4.46 10.66 11.14
C LEU A 76 4.35 9.55 10.08
N ALA A 77 5.17 8.50 10.19
CA ALA A 77 5.05 7.33 9.33
C ALA A 77 3.69 6.65 9.48
N ALA A 78 3.16 6.50 10.70
CA ALA A 78 1.81 5.98 10.93
C ALA A 78 0.74 6.85 10.26
N GLY A 79 0.86 8.18 10.31
CA GLY A 79 -0.04 9.10 9.61
C GLY A 79 -0.05 8.90 8.09
N VAL A 80 1.12 8.71 7.48
CA VAL A 80 1.25 8.42 6.04
C VAL A 80 0.65 7.06 5.69
N ALA A 81 0.86 6.05 6.53
CA ALA A 81 0.26 4.73 6.35
C ALA A 81 -1.26 4.77 6.48
N LEU A 82 -1.80 5.63 7.34
CA LEU A 82 -3.24 5.84 7.51
C LEU A 82 -3.85 6.52 6.29
N ASP A 83 -3.15 7.49 5.66
CA ASP A 83 -3.58 8.08 4.38
C ASP A 83 -3.58 7.03 3.25
N LEU A 84 -2.61 6.10 3.27
CA LEU A 84 -2.58 4.97 2.34
C LEU A 84 -3.72 3.97 2.61
N ALA A 85 -4.06 3.76 3.88
CA ALA A 85 -5.17 2.91 4.32
C ALA A 85 -6.53 3.59 4.19
N TRP A 86 -6.63 4.78 3.60
CA TRP A 86 -7.92 5.42 3.43
C TRP A 86 -8.72 4.72 2.34
N PRO A 87 -9.96 4.26 2.61
CA PRO A 87 -10.76 3.56 1.62
C PRO A 87 -11.08 4.51 0.45
N GLN A 88 -10.61 4.16 -0.75
CA GLN A 88 -10.96 4.91 -1.95
C GLN A 88 -12.29 4.40 -2.50
N VAL A 89 -13.35 5.18 -2.31
CA VAL A 89 -14.66 4.90 -2.91
C VAL A 89 -14.61 5.29 -4.38
N TRP A 90 -14.71 4.30 -5.26
CA TRP A 90 -14.72 4.53 -6.70
C TRP A 90 -16.15 4.65 -7.20
N SER A 91 -16.55 5.85 -7.62
CA SER A 91 -17.74 6.03 -8.45
C SER A 91 -17.34 5.86 -9.91
N LEU A 92 -17.77 4.76 -10.53
CA LEU A 92 -17.57 4.42 -11.93
C LEU A 92 -18.74 4.97 -12.75
N GLY A 93 -18.57 6.15 -13.36
CA GLY A 93 -19.52 6.72 -14.32
C GLY A 93 -19.16 6.38 -15.77
N GLY A 94 -20.13 6.47 -16.69
CA GLY A 94 -19.97 6.13 -18.12
C GLY A 94 -18.94 6.95 -18.91
N HIS A 95 -18.40 8.04 -18.34
CA HIS A 95 -17.40 8.91 -18.96
C HIS A 95 -16.03 8.87 -18.25
N THR A 96 -15.82 7.94 -17.31
CA THR A 96 -14.59 7.93 -16.51
C THR A 96 -13.51 7.15 -17.24
N ASP A 97 -12.41 7.80 -17.60
CA ASP A 97 -11.21 7.11 -18.06
C ASP A 97 -10.61 6.28 -16.92
N LEU A 98 -10.86 4.97 -16.98
CA LEU A 98 -10.45 4.00 -15.97
C LEU A 98 -8.93 3.92 -15.85
N LEU A 99 -8.22 4.04 -16.98
CA LEU A 99 -6.77 3.90 -17.04
C LEU A 99 -6.10 5.13 -16.42
N ALA A 100 -6.57 6.33 -16.76
CA ALA A 100 -6.06 7.57 -16.18
C ALA A 100 -6.28 7.61 -14.65
N ARG A 101 -7.44 7.14 -14.18
CA ARG A 101 -7.77 7.12 -12.76
C ARG A 101 -6.97 6.08 -11.99
N TYR A 102 -6.76 4.90 -12.58
CA TYR A 102 -5.86 3.88 -12.04
C TYR A 102 -4.44 4.41 -11.89
N ASN A 103 -3.86 4.99 -12.94
CA ASN A 103 -2.50 5.54 -12.92
C ASN A 103 -2.34 6.63 -11.85
N THR A 104 -3.35 7.48 -11.69
CA THR A 104 -3.35 8.52 -10.66
C THR A 104 -3.38 7.93 -9.25
N SER A 105 -4.23 6.94 -9.01
CA SER A 105 -4.31 6.24 -7.72
C SER A 105 -3.01 5.50 -7.39
N MET A 106 -2.49 4.73 -8.35
CA MET A 106 -1.23 4.00 -8.24
C MET A 106 -0.05 4.95 -7.98
N GLY A 107 0.02 6.07 -8.70
CA GLY A 107 1.04 7.10 -8.52
C GLY A 107 1.01 7.74 -7.13
N ARG A 108 -0.19 7.99 -6.58
CA ARG A 108 -0.37 8.46 -5.19
C ARG A 108 0.13 7.41 -4.20
N SER A 109 -0.31 6.16 -4.32
CA SER A 109 0.10 5.07 -3.43
C SER A 109 1.61 4.86 -3.44
N MET A 110 2.24 4.90 -4.62
CA MET A 110 3.70 4.79 -4.75
C MET A 110 4.44 5.96 -4.10
N ARG A 111 3.88 7.18 -4.20
CA ARG A 111 4.45 8.36 -3.55
C ARG A 111 4.34 8.26 -2.02
N LEU A 112 3.17 7.89 -1.51
CA LEU A 112 2.95 7.69 -0.07
C LEU A 112 3.85 6.59 0.49
N LEU A 113 4.00 5.48 -0.24
CA LEU A 113 4.92 4.40 0.14
C LEU A 113 6.36 4.91 0.27
N LYS A 114 6.85 5.70 -0.68
CA LYS A 114 8.20 6.30 -0.60
C LYS A 114 8.36 7.22 0.60
N ILE A 115 7.37 8.09 0.85
CA ILE A 115 7.36 9.01 2.01
C ILE A 115 7.38 8.20 3.31
N TRP A 116 6.54 7.16 3.39
CA TRP A 116 6.49 6.25 4.52
C TRP A 116 7.84 5.58 4.77
N THR A 117 8.46 5.01 3.74
CA THR A 117 9.77 4.34 3.84
C THR A 117 10.84 5.32 4.32
N PHE A 118 10.86 6.55 3.81
CA PHE A 118 11.82 7.56 4.24
C PHE A 118 11.61 7.96 5.71
N ALA A 119 10.38 8.26 6.11
CA ALA A 119 10.05 8.60 7.49
C ALA A 119 10.41 7.45 8.46
N TYR A 120 10.11 6.22 8.07
CA TYR A 120 10.42 5.03 8.86
C TYR A 120 11.94 4.80 8.96
N ALA A 121 12.70 4.98 7.87
CA ALA A 121 14.16 4.86 7.88
C ALA A 121 14.81 5.89 8.83
N VAL A 122 14.31 7.12 8.86
CA VAL A 122 14.75 8.15 9.82
C VAL A 122 14.45 7.72 11.25
N ALA A 123 13.23 7.24 11.52
CA ALA A 123 12.86 6.76 12.86
C ALA A 123 13.75 5.58 13.32
N PHE A 124 14.02 4.64 12.42
CA PHE A 124 14.90 3.50 12.67
C PHE A 124 16.33 3.95 12.94
N GLY A 125 16.89 4.85 12.12
CA GLY A 125 18.23 5.39 12.32
C GLY A 125 18.39 6.12 13.65
N LEU A 126 17.40 6.94 14.03
CA LEU A 126 17.36 7.60 15.34
C LEU A 126 17.28 6.60 16.49
N SER A 127 16.47 5.55 16.34
CA SER A 127 16.33 4.50 17.36
C SER A 127 17.64 3.74 17.56
N VAL A 128 18.33 3.37 16.48
CA VAL A 128 19.64 2.72 16.54
C VAL A 128 20.68 3.64 17.18
N ALA A 129 20.72 4.92 16.80
CA ALA A 129 21.62 5.90 17.41
C ALA A 129 21.36 6.06 18.92
N ALA A 130 20.09 6.10 19.34
CA ALA A 130 19.71 6.15 20.75
C ALA A 130 20.20 4.91 21.51
N ILE A 131 20.06 3.72 20.93
CA ILE A 131 20.51 2.46 21.53
C ILE A 131 22.04 2.40 21.61
N LEU A 132 22.76 2.77 20.55
CA LEU A 132 24.23 2.79 20.52
C LEU A 132 24.82 3.85 21.45
N SER A 133 24.11 4.96 21.69
CA SER A 133 24.52 5.94 22.71
C SER A 133 24.42 5.39 24.14
N ARG A 134 23.73 4.26 24.34
CA ARG A 134 23.56 3.60 25.65
C ARG A 134 24.78 2.78 26.05
N THR A 135 25.38 2.03 25.11
CA THR A 135 26.66 1.31 25.28
C THR A 135 27.80 2.30 25.51
#